data_AF-A0AAD6XBW1-F1
#
_entry.id   AF-A0AAD6XBW1-F1
#
_cell.length_a   1.000
_cell.length_b   1.000
_cell.length_c   1.000
_cell.angle_alpha   90.00
_cell.angle_beta   90.00
_cell.angle_gamma   90.00
#
_symmetry.space_group_name_H-M   'P 1'
#
loop_
_entity.id
_entity.type
_entity.pdbx_description
1 polymer ?
#
loop_
_entity_poly.entity_id
_entity_poly.type
_entity_poly.pdbx_seq_one_letter_code
_entity_poly.pdbx_strand_id
1 'polypeptide(L)'
;MQSSTLNAPAPPFHGHLRQGNDIFTVYCGIEKFIRKIPTPAEAPSPIHTSMDGDYRHTTWISNQMPYLVFLPRSNPFQGSLFERLNVTMQNTSNPSPLVTSNGEWSLVPALVRKWTELENALRSVLKAMYAEYPRAPFEGMLSVPFPSQFGYRNPPWRTREAAAIVVRHSRDAFLPFMATITMMFVLLDHHHRDNPWRLRVIKAAKVHPQWFADLESSAAGDKKAERVGGIIDLTLTWKSPMDALLTAV
;
A
#
# COMPACT_ATOMS: atom_id res chain seq x y z
N MET A 1 -3.61 5.39 54.42
CA MET A 1 -2.94 4.91 53.20
C MET A 1 -4.02 4.59 52.17
N GLN A 2 -4.34 5.55 51.29
CA GLN A 2 -5.25 5.32 50.16
C GLN A 2 -4.40 4.98 48.93
N SER A 3 -4.60 3.77 48.41
CA SER A 3 -3.95 3.29 47.19
C SER A 3 -4.57 3.98 45.98
N SER A 4 -3.86 4.98 45.43
CA SER A 4 -4.17 5.57 44.14
C SER A 4 -3.89 4.55 43.04
N THR A 5 -4.94 3.92 42.53
CA THR A 5 -4.88 3.17 41.27
C THR A 5 -4.61 4.16 40.13
N LEU A 6 -3.35 4.22 39.69
CA LEU A 6 -2.97 4.83 38.43
C LEU A 6 -3.77 4.15 37.32
N ASN A 7 -4.79 4.85 36.80
CA ASN A 7 -5.49 4.44 35.60
C ASN A 7 -4.46 4.32 34.48
N ALA A 8 -4.20 3.10 34.04
CA ALA A 8 -3.38 2.85 32.86
C ALA A 8 -3.97 3.68 31.70
N PRO A 9 -3.12 4.37 30.91
CA PRO A 9 -3.60 5.11 29.75
C PRO A 9 -4.36 4.14 28.83
N ALA A 10 -5.54 4.57 28.37
CA ALA A 10 -6.32 3.79 27.42
C ALA A 10 -5.45 3.42 26.22
N PRO A 11 -5.53 2.17 25.72
CA PRO A 11 -4.74 1.76 24.58
C PRO A 11 -5.04 2.67 23.38
N PRO A 12 -4.04 2.98 22.54
CA PRO A 12 -4.26 3.73 21.32
C PRO A 12 -5.32 3.05 20.44
N PHE A 13 -6.19 3.86 19.85
CA PHE A 13 -7.13 3.42 18.83
C PHE A 13 -6.37 3.15 17.53
N HIS A 14 -6.58 1.94 17.02
CA HIS A 14 -6.16 1.53 15.69
C HIS A 14 -7.38 1.02 14.96
N GLY A 15 -7.76 1.66 13.86
CA GLY A 15 -8.94 1.25 13.11
C GLY A 15 -9.42 2.30 12.12
N HIS A 16 -10.58 2.03 11.55
CA HIS A 16 -11.23 2.94 10.62
C HIS A 16 -12.40 3.64 11.31
N LEU A 17 -12.51 4.93 11.12
CA LEU A 17 -13.57 5.77 11.67
C LEU A 17 -14.41 6.33 10.54
N ARG A 18 -15.70 6.47 10.84
CA ARG A 18 -16.67 7.05 9.94
C ARG A 18 -17.19 8.35 10.54
N GLN A 19 -17.12 9.42 9.76
CA GLN A 19 -17.75 10.69 10.08
C GLN A 19 -18.54 11.14 8.84
N GLY A 20 -19.87 11.02 8.91
CA GLY A 20 -20.73 11.24 7.73
C GLY A 20 -20.45 10.26 6.59
N ASN A 21 -20.04 10.81 5.44
CA ASN A 21 -19.67 10.06 4.24
C ASN A 21 -18.17 9.73 4.16
N ASP A 22 -17.36 10.27 5.07
CA ASP A 22 -15.91 10.15 5.02
C ASP A 22 -15.40 8.97 5.84
N ILE A 23 -14.29 8.39 5.38
CA ILE A 23 -13.59 7.28 6.05
C ILE A 23 -12.18 7.72 6.39
N PHE A 24 -11.84 7.57 7.66
CA PHE A 24 -10.52 7.90 8.18
C PHE A 24 -9.85 6.64 8.70
N THR A 25 -8.62 6.37 8.27
CA THR A 25 -7.79 5.34 8.88
C THR A 25 -6.98 5.98 9.99
N VAL A 26 -7.19 5.55 11.23
CA VAL A 26 -6.47 6.11 12.38
C VAL A 26 -5.57 5.05 12.99
N TYR A 27 -4.32 5.43 13.18
CA TYR A 27 -3.29 4.62 13.78
C TYR A 27 -2.66 5.42 14.93
N CYS A 28 -2.55 4.80 16.11
CA CYS A 28 -2.13 5.49 17.36
C CYS A 28 -3.02 6.69 17.75
N GLY A 29 -4.31 6.63 17.42
CA GLY A 29 -5.23 7.71 17.76
C GLY A 29 -5.65 7.66 19.22
N ILE A 30 -5.87 8.81 19.84
CA ILE A 30 -6.57 8.86 21.13
C ILE A 30 -8.04 9.14 20.80
N GLU A 31 -8.94 8.23 21.20
CA GLU A 31 -10.38 8.26 20.86
C GLU A 31 -11.05 9.62 21.11
N LYS A 32 -10.62 10.34 22.15
CA LYS A 32 -11.15 11.69 22.48
C LYS A 32 -10.79 12.77 21.46
N PHE A 33 -9.65 12.66 20.78
CA PHE A 33 -9.20 13.59 19.73
C PHE A 33 -9.76 13.20 18.36
N ILE A 34 -10.01 11.91 18.16
CA ILE A 34 -10.69 11.36 16.97
C ILE A 34 -12.10 11.96 16.78
N ARG A 35 -12.79 12.38 17.85
CA ARG A 35 -14.14 12.97 17.75
C ARG A 35 -14.19 14.32 17.04
N LYS A 36 -13.04 14.95 16.77
CA LYS A 36 -12.90 16.19 16.00
C LYS A 36 -11.86 15.99 14.90
N ILE A 37 -12.16 15.15 13.91
CA ILE A 37 -11.36 15.12 12.69
C ILE A 37 -11.58 16.47 11.99
N PRO A 38 -10.52 17.28 11.76
CA PRO A 38 -10.66 18.54 11.04
C PRO A 38 -11.23 18.25 9.66
N THR A 39 -12.08 19.12 9.15
CA THR A 39 -12.46 19.07 7.74
C THR A 39 -11.22 19.30 6.86
N PRO A 40 -11.21 18.86 5.59
CA PRO A 40 -10.09 19.15 4.68
C PRO A 40 -9.70 20.63 4.59
N ALA A 41 -10.64 21.55 4.85
CA ALA A 41 -10.40 23.00 4.89
C ALA A 41 -9.71 23.46 6.20
N GLU A 42 -9.84 22.70 7.27
CA GLU A 42 -9.20 22.93 8.57
C GLU A 42 -7.88 22.14 8.72
N ALA A 43 -7.56 21.31 7.72
CA ALA A 43 -6.33 20.55 7.67
C ALA A 43 -5.12 21.48 7.52
N PRO A 44 -4.09 21.39 8.40
CA PRO A 44 -2.82 22.03 8.11
C PRO A 44 -2.27 21.48 6.79
N SER A 45 -1.70 22.38 5.96
CA SER A 45 -1.09 22.00 4.68
C SER A 45 -0.20 20.76 4.87
N PRO A 46 -0.31 19.74 3.99
CA PRO A 46 0.48 18.53 4.12
C PRO A 46 1.95 18.93 4.18
N ILE A 47 2.60 18.69 5.32
CA ILE A 47 4.01 18.97 5.49
C ILE A 47 4.71 18.02 4.54
N HIS A 48 5.20 18.56 3.42
CA HIS A 48 6.06 17.83 2.51
C HIS A 48 7.27 17.37 3.31
N THR A 49 7.29 16.07 3.64
CA THR A 49 8.52 15.30 3.89
C THR A 49 9.48 15.90 4.92
N SER A 50 9.08 16.05 6.19
CA SER A 50 10.09 16.10 7.26
C SER A 50 9.85 15.00 8.29
N MET A 51 10.94 14.30 8.65
CA MET A 51 10.98 13.40 9.80
C MET A 51 10.89 14.17 11.14
N ASP A 52 10.72 15.49 11.11
CA ASP A 52 10.64 16.39 12.27
C ASP A 52 9.19 16.71 12.69
N GLY A 53 8.21 15.88 12.29
CA GLY A 53 6.82 16.11 12.63
C GLY A 53 6.57 15.97 14.14
N ASP A 54 5.95 16.98 14.75
CA ASP A 54 5.42 16.88 16.11
C ASP A 54 4.39 15.74 16.18
N TYR A 55 4.80 14.61 16.77
CA TYR A 55 3.96 13.41 16.95
C TYR A 55 2.72 13.64 17.82
N ARG A 56 2.54 14.83 18.40
CA ARG A 56 1.33 15.23 19.13
C ARG A 56 0.20 15.71 18.22
N HIS A 57 0.47 15.93 16.93
CA HIS A 57 -0.50 16.42 15.96
C HIS A 57 -0.72 15.43 14.82
N THR A 58 -1.98 15.30 14.40
CA THR A 58 -2.36 14.43 13.29
C THR A 58 -1.85 14.98 11.97
N THR A 59 -0.95 14.25 11.30
CA THR A 59 -0.39 14.65 10.01
C THR A 59 -1.29 14.22 8.85
N TRP A 60 -1.66 15.20 8.03
CA TRP A 60 -2.37 14.98 6.78
C TRP A 60 -1.39 14.52 5.70
N ILE A 61 -1.73 13.43 5.01
CA ILE A 61 -0.94 12.95 3.87
C ILE A 61 -1.54 13.54 2.59
N SER A 62 -0.69 13.93 1.66
CA SER A 62 -1.12 14.38 0.33
C SER A 62 -1.98 13.33 -0.38
N ASN A 63 -3.12 13.77 -0.94
CA ASN A 63 -3.98 12.94 -1.78
C ASN A 63 -3.32 12.55 -3.12
N GLN A 64 -2.11 13.02 -3.42
CA GLN A 64 -1.33 12.56 -4.58
C GLN A 64 -0.84 11.12 -4.44
N MET A 65 -0.66 10.63 -3.21
CA MET A 65 -0.19 9.26 -2.94
C MET A 65 -0.89 8.67 -1.71
N PRO A 66 -2.23 8.50 -1.73
CA PRO A 66 -2.98 8.10 -0.54
C PRO A 66 -2.76 6.64 -0.17
N TYR A 67 -2.23 5.81 -1.09
CA TYR A 67 -1.80 4.45 -0.73
C TYR A 67 -0.71 4.43 0.35
N LEU A 68 0.02 5.54 0.57
CA LEU A 68 1.10 5.59 1.57
C LEU A 68 0.61 5.30 3.00
N VAL A 69 -0.63 5.65 3.36
CA VAL A 69 -1.18 5.32 4.70
C VAL A 69 -1.30 3.81 4.93
N PHE A 70 -1.37 3.03 3.84
CA PHE A 70 -1.54 1.59 3.86
C PHE A 70 -0.22 0.81 3.68
N LEU A 71 0.93 1.50 3.64
CA LEU A 71 2.22 0.82 3.62
C LEU A 71 2.41 -0.01 4.89
N PRO A 72 2.78 -1.30 4.78
CA PRO A 72 3.07 -2.14 5.94
C PRO A 72 4.33 -1.65 6.67
N ARG A 73 4.31 -1.67 8.01
CA ARG A 73 5.47 -1.30 8.84
C ARG A 73 6.42 -2.46 9.11
N SER A 74 5.89 -3.66 9.27
CA SER A 74 6.67 -4.89 9.41
C SER A 74 7.06 -5.46 8.05
N ASN A 75 8.00 -6.41 8.02
CA ASN A 75 8.38 -7.09 6.79
C ASN A 75 7.16 -7.81 6.17
N PRO A 76 6.64 -7.35 5.02
CA PRO A 76 5.41 -7.88 4.45
C PRO A 76 5.65 -9.06 3.49
N PHE A 77 6.92 -9.43 3.26
CA PHE A 77 7.31 -10.46 2.33
C PHE A 77 7.22 -11.85 2.97
N GLN A 78 6.02 -12.21 3.42
CA GLN A 78 5.72 -13.48 4.07
C GLN A 78 4.49 -14.14 3.45
N GLY A 79 4.30 -15.43 3.73
CA GLY A 79 3.20 -16.23 3.19
C GLY A 79 3.39 -16.63 1.72
N SER A 80 2.47 -17.45 1.21
CA SER A 80 2.58 -18.14 -0.09
C SER A 80 2.78 -17.20 -1.30
N LEU A 81 2.23 -15.98 -1.24
CA LEU A 81 2.34 -15.02 -2.33
C LEU A 81 3.66 -14.24 -2.30
N PHE A 82 3.99 -13.65 -1.14
CA PHE A 82 5.05 -12.64 -1.05
C PHE A 82 6.38 -13.19 -0.53
N GLU A 83 6.45 -14.44 -0.05
CA GLU A 83 7.72 -15.07 0.36
C GLU A 83 8.78 -15.04 -0.76
N ARG A 84 8.35 -15.07 -2.03
CA ARG A 84 9.24 -14.98 -3.20
C ARG A 84 10.02 -13.66 -3.27
N LEU A 85 9.54 -12.62 -2.58
CA LEU A 85 10.19 -11.32 -2.44
C LEU A 85 11.12 -11.26 -1.22
N ASN A 86 11.07 -12.25 -0.33
CA ASN A 86 11.88 -12.32 0.89
C ASN A 86 13.31 -12.76 0.60
N VAL A 87 13.99 -11.96 -0.22
CA VAL A 87 15.36 -12.21 -0.67
C VAL A 87 16.31 -11.23 0.02
N THR A 88 17.44 -11.78 0.46
CA THR A 88 18.53 -11.01 1.07
C THR A 88 19.62 -10.81 0.03
N MET A 89 20.00 -9.55 -0.23
CA MET A 89 21.06 -9.21 -1.20
C MET A 89 22.48 -9.26 -0.59
N GLN A 90 22.62 -9.77 0.63
CA GLN A 90 23.91 -9.91 1.31
C GLN A 90 24.74 -11.00 0.64
N ASN A 91 26.07 -10.81 0.62
CA ASN A 91 27.04 -11.77 0.07
C ASN A 91 26.93 -13.17 0.70
N THR A 92 26.47 -13.25 1.93
CA THR A 92 26.40 -14.47 2.74
C THR A 92 25.11 -15.27 2.54
N SER A 93 24.19 -14.80 1.69
CA SER A 93 22.91 -15.47 1.46
C SER A 93 23.14 -16.77 0.69
N ASN A 94 22.68 -17.91 1.23
CA ASN A 94 22.74 -19.21 0.56
C ASN A 94 21.33 -19.79 0.40
N PRO A 95 20.84 -20.00 -0.84
CA PRO A 95 21.45 -19.62 -2.12
C PRO A 95 21.41 -18.10 -2.36
N SER A 96 22.42 -17.57 -3.06
CA SER A 96 22.45 -16.15 -3.47
C SER A 96 21.34 -15.88 -4.50
N PRO A 97 20.57 -14.77 -4.35
CA PRO A 97 19.58 -14.39 -5.36
C PRO A 97 20.21 -13.86 -6.64
N LEU A 98 21.50 -13.48 -6.59
CA LEU A 98 22.28 -13.03 -7.73
C LEU A 98 23.22 -14.14 -8.21
N VAL A 99 23.28 -14.32 -9.53
CA VAL A 99 24.20 -15.21 -10.22
C VAL A 99 25.12 -14.39 -11.12
N THR A 100 26.29 -14.94 -11.41
CA THR A 100 27.22 -14.36 -12.39
C THR A 100 27.47 -15.34 -13.52
N SER A 101 27.51 -14.80 -14.74
CA SER A 101 27.88 -15.52 -15.97
C SER A 101 28.70 -14.56 -16.82
N ASN A 102 29.87 -15.00 -17.30
CA ASN A 102 30.77 -14.20 -18.14
C ASN A 102 31.16 -12.83 -17.53
N GLY A 103 31.28 -12.75 -16.20
CA GLY A 103 31.65 -11.51 -15.51
C GLY A 103 30.50 -10.52 -15.34
N GLU A 104 29.30 -10.84 -15.80
CA GLU A 104 28.11 -10.03 -15.60
C GLU A 104 27.18 -10.66 -14.57
N TRP A 105 26.36 -9.83 -13.93
CA TRP A 105 25.47 -10.20 -12.83
C TRP A 105 24.01 -10.18 -13.28
N SER A 106 23.23 -11.13 -12.78
CA SER A 106 21.78 -11.19 -13.00
C SER A 106 21.06 -11.76 -11.80
N LEU A 107 19.75 -11.51 -11.71
CA LEU A 107 18.89 -12.19 -10.75
C LEU A 107 18.69 -13.63 -11.24
N VAL A 108 18.68 -14.60 -10.32
CA VAL A 108 18.40 -16.00 -10.65
C VAL A 108 17.16 -16.09 -11.55
N PRO A 109 17.21 -16.75 -12.73
CA PRO A 109 16.09 -16.76 -13.68
C PRO A 109 14.76 -17.25 -13.07
N ALA A 110 14.83 -18.19 -12.13
CA ALA A 110 13.66 -18.66 -11.39
C ALA A 110 13.00 -17.55 -10.54
N LEU A 111 13.77 -16.64 -9.95
CA LEU A 111 13.25 -15.48 -9.22
C LEU A 111 12.65 -14.45 -10.17
N VAL A 112 13.30 -14.17 -11.31
CA VAL A 112 12.75 -13.27 -12.34
C VAL A 112 11.36 -13.75 -12.79
N ARG A 113 11.22 -15.05 -13.07
CA ARG A 113 9.93 -15.65 -13.42
C ARG A 113 8.90 -15.49 -12.30
N LYS A 114 9.26 -15.88 -11.06
CA LYS A 114 8.38 -15.79 -9.89
C LYS A 114 7.88 -14.36 -9.63
N TRP A 115 8.75 -13.36 -9.77
CA TRP A 115 8.42 -11.95 -9.60
C TRP A 115 7.55 -11.42 -10.75
N THR A 116 7.85 -11.84 -11.98
CA THR A 116 7.07 -11.48 -13.18
C THR A 116 5.64 -12.00 -13.07
N GLU A 117 5.47 -13.27 -12.69
CA GLU A 117 4.15 -13.88 -12.48
C GLU A 117 3.37 -13.16 -11.38
N LEU A 118 4.02 -12.86 -10.24
CA LEU A 118 3.38 -12.14 -9.15
C LEU A 118 2.96 -10.73 -9.56
N GLU A 119 3.86 -9.96 -10.18
CA GLU A 119 3.57 -8.61 -10.67
C GLU A 119 2.41 -8.62 -11.66
N ASN A 120 2.39 -9.56 -12.62
CA ASN A 120 1.31 -9.68 -13.59
C ASN A 120 -0.03 -10.03 -12.93
N ALA A 121 -0.04 -10.95 -11.97
CA ALA A 121 -1.25 -11.33 -11.24
C ALA A 121 -1.80 -10.15 -10.42
N LEU A 122 -0.94 -9.46 -9.67
CA LEU A 122 -1.31 -8.27 -8.91
C LEU A 122 -1.83 -7.14 -9.82
N ARG A 123 -1.20 -6.92 -10.98
CA ARG A 123 -1.66 -5.94 -11.99
C ARG A 123 -3.06 -6.27 -12.51
N SER A 124 -3.31 -7.54 -12.83
CA SER A 124 -4.62 -8.00 -13.30
C SER A 124 -5.70 -7.81 -12.23
N VAL A 125 -5.40 -8.15 -10.97
CA VAL A 125 -6.32 -7.94 -9.85
C VAL A 125 -6.59 -6.47 -9.61
N LEU A 126 -5.55 -5.64 -9.56
CA LEU A 126 -5.71 -4.21 -9.33
C LEU A 126 -6.53 -3.54 -10.45
N LYS A 127 -6.29 -3.92 -11.71
CA LYS A 127 -7.10 -3.48 -12.85
C LYS A 127 -8.57 -3.87 -12.69
N ALA A 128 -8.84 -5.11 -12.27
CA ALA A 128 -10.20 -5.57 -12.03
C ALA A 128 -10.87 -4.84 -10.85
N MET A 129 -10.13 -4.56 -9.77
CA MET A 129 -10.61 -3.77 -8.64
C MET A 129 -10.96 -2.34 -9.07
N TYR A 130 -10.15 -1.70 -9.92
CA TYR A 130 -10.47 -0.37 -10.45
C TYR A 130 -11.73 -0.36 -11.31
N ALA A 131 -11.98 -1.41 -12.09
CA ALA A 131 -13.20 -1.54 -12.89
C ALA A 131 -14.46 -1.71 -12.02
N GLU A 132 -14.32 -2.25 -10.81
CA GLU A 132 -15.42 -2.41 -9.85
C GLU A 132 -15.68 -1.14 -9.02
N TYR A 133 -14.75 -0.19 -9.02
CA TYR A 133 -14.88 1.03 -8.26
C TYR A 133 -15.80 2.02 -9.02
N PRO A 134 -16.90 2.49 -8.40
CA PRO A 134 -17.92 3.26 -9.11
C PRO A 134 -17.50 4.69 -9.47
N ARG A 135 -16.32 5.14 -9.03
CA ARG A 135 -15.80 6.49 -9.26
C ARG A 135 -14.53 6.42 -10.11
N ALA A 136 -14.23 7.51 -10.81
CA ALA A 136 -12.94 7.63 -11.48
C ALA A 136 -11.81 7.51 -10.45
N PRO A 137 -10.80 6.64 -10.69
CA PRO A 137 -9.63 6.59 -9.84
C PRO A 137 -8.92 7.95 -9.87
N PHE A 138 -8.52 8.49 -8.72
CA PHE A 138 -7.71 9.71 -8.69
C PHE A 138 -6.31 9.41 -9.25
N GLU A 139 -5.64 10.42 -9.82
CA GLU A 139 -4.35 10.27 -10.52
C GLU A 139 -3.29 9.54 -9.67
N GLY A 140 -3.30 9.79 -8.36
CA GLY A 140 -2.45 9.08 -7.39
C GLY A 140 -2.66 7.57 -7.29
N MET A 141 -3.85 7.03 -7.61
CA MET A 141 -4.10 5.57 -7.68
C MET A 141 -3.39 4.95 -8.88
N LEU A 142 -3.28 5.71 -9.97
CA LEU A 142 -2.79 5.21 -11.25
C LEU A 142 -1.27 5.35 -11.38
N SER A 143 -0.65 6.22 -10.57
CA SER A 143 0.78 6.57 -10.65
C SER A 143 1.72 5.63 -9.87
N VAL A 144 1.25 4.44 -9.48
CA VAL A 144 2.09 3.51 -8.71
C VAL A 144 3.12 2.87 -9.65
N PRO A 145 4.44 3.03 -9.39
CA PRO A 145 5.44 2.47 -10.26
C PRO A 145 5.42 0.94 -10.18
N PHE A 146 5.56 0.28 -11.33
CA PHE A 146 5.61 -1.17 -11.40
C PHE A 146 7.02 -1.67 -11.08
N PRO A 147 7.18 -2.80 -10.36
CA PRO A 147 8.47 -3.41 -10.08
C PRO A 147 9.37 -3.56 -11.32
N SER A 148 8.79 -3.91 -12.47
CA SER A 148 9.52 -4.08 -13.72
C SER A 148 10.16 -2.80 -14.25
N GLN A 149 9.63 -1.63 -13.91
CA GLN A 149 10.20 -0.34 -14.31
C GLN A 149 11.57 -0.07 -13.65
N PHE A 150 11.87 -0.75 -12.54
CA PHE A 150 13.17 -0.66 -11.87
C PHE A 150 14.22 -1.60 -12.47
N GLY A 151 13.84 -2.45 -13.44
CA GLY A 151 14.80 -3.13 -14.30
C GLY A 151 15.18 -4.56 -13.91
N TYR A 152 14.58 -5.20 -12.88
CA TYR A 152 14.94 -6.60 -12.54
C TYR A 152 14.75 -7.61 -13.68
N ARG A 153 13.96 -7.27 -14.72
CA ARG A 153 13.74 -8.08 -15.94
C ARG A 153 14.77 -7.82 -17.03
N ASN A 154 15.64 -6.83 -16.86
CA ASN A 154 16.59 -6.35 -17.85
C ASN A 154 18.06 -6.60 -17.42
N PRO A 155 18.44 -7.85 -17.07
CA PRO A 155 19.86 -8.19 -16.94
C PRO A 155 20.53 -8.16 -18.33
N PRO A 156 21.87 -8.14 -18.41
CA PRO A 156 22.83 -8.28 -17.30
C PRO A 156 23.40 -6.95 -16.79
N TRP A 157 23.91 -6.95 -15.55
CA TRP A 157 24.55 -5.79 -14.91
C TRP A 157 26.05 -6.00 -14.73
N ARG A 158 26.84 -4.96 -14.94
CA ARG A 158 28.33 -5.04 -14.91
C ARG A 158 28.91 -5.33 -13.54
N THR A 159 28.25 -4.94 -12.46
CA THR A 159 28.72 -5.13 -11.09
C THR A 159 27.65 -5.75 -10.21
N ARG A 160 28.07 -6.45 -9.16
CA ARG A 160 27.17 -7.05 -8.18
C ARG A 160 26.40 -5.97 -7.43
N GLU A 161 27.05 -4.86 -7.15
CA GLU A 161 26.48 -3.72 -6.43
C GLU A 161 25.34 -3.09 -7.24
N ALA A 162 25.55 -2.88 -8.54
CA ALA A 162 24.51 -2.38 -9.43
C ALA A 162 23.33 -3.36 -9.51
N ALA A 163 23.60 -4.66 -9.62
CA ALA A 163 22.56 -5.69 -9.59
C ALA A 163 21.77 -5.67 -8.27
N ALA A 164 22.46 -5.58 -7.13
CA ALA A 164 21.85 -5.57 -5.81
C ALA A 164 20.98 -4.32 -5.58
N ILE A 165 21.40 -3.15 -6.09
CA ILE A 165 20.63 -1.91 -6.05
C ILE A 165 19.35 -2.06 -6.88
N VAL A 166 19.47 -2.47 -8.15
CA VAL A 166 18.32 -2.68 -9.05
C VAL A 166 17.32 -3.65 -8.45
N VAL A 167 17.78 -4.82 -8.00
CA VAL A 167 16.91 -5.83 -7.42
C VAL A 167 16.23 -5.35 -6.14
N ARG A 168 16.93 -4.59 -5.28
CA ARG A 168 16.34 -4.01 -4.07
C ARG A 168 15.23 -3.02 -4.41
N HIS A 169 15.49 -2.08 -5.33
CA HIS A 169 14.48 -1.12 -5.75
C HIS A 169 13.27 -1.80 -6.42
N SER A 170 13.51 -2.79 -7.28
CA SER A 170 12.44 -3.61 -7.87
C SER A 170 11.63 -4.37 -6.82
N ARG A 171 12.28 -4.93 -5.80
CA ARG A 171 11.58 -5.60 -4.68
C ARG A 171 10.72 -4.61 -3.89
N ASP A 172 11.31 -3.48 -3.52
CA ASP A 172 10.65 -2.50 -2.65
C ASP A 172 9.48 -1.79 -3.38
N ALA A 173 9.51 -1.75 -4.72
CA ALA A 173 8.40 -1.30 -5.55
C ALA A 173 7.14 -2.18 -5.45
N PHE A 174 7.22 -3.40 -4.88
CA PHE A 174 6.01 -4.16 -4.53
C PHE A 174 5.27 -3.55 -3.33
N LEU A 175 5.93 -2.76 -2.45
CA LEU A 175 5.29 -2.20 -1.26
C LEU A 175 4.16 -1.20 -1.61
N PRO A 176 4.37 -0.20 -2.49
CA PRO A 176 3.28 0.64 -2.98
C PRO A 176 2.16 -0.17 -3.65
N PHE A 177 2.52 -1.25 -4.34
CA PHE A 177 1.56 -2.14 -5.01
C PHE A 177 0.65 -2.85 -4.01
N MET A 178 1.23 -3.41 -2.94
CA MET A 178 0.49 -4.02 -1.83
C MET A 178 -0.40 -3.00 -1.13
N ALA A 179 0.13 -1.81 -0.84
CA ALA A 179 -0.61 -0.75 -0.16
C ALA A 179 -1.80 -0.24 -1.00
N THR A 180 -1.63 -0.16 -2.32
CA THR A 180 -2.71 0.21 -3.24
C THR A 180 -3.80 -0.85 -3.29
N ILE A 181 -3.43 -2.14 -3.26
CA ILE A 181 -4.40 -3.23 -3.14
C ILE A 181 -5.16 -3.16 -1.80
N THR A 182 -4.48 -2.90 -0.68
CA THR A 182 -5.12 -2.70 0.63
C THR A 182 -6.14 -1.55 0.57
N MET A 183 -5.76 -0.42 -0.02
CA MET A 183 -6.65 0.72 -0.23
C MET A 183 -7.89 0.31 -1.04
N MET A 184 -7.71 -0.45 -2.11
CA MET A 184 -8.83 -0.95 -2.93
C MET A 184 -9.75 -1.90 -2.18
N PHE A 185 -9.22 -2.78 -1.33
CA PHE A 185 -10.04 -3.61 -0.45
C PHE A 185 -10.92 -2.74 0.46
N VAL A 186 -10.36 -1.69 1.08
CA VAL A 186 -11.10 -0.77 1.95
C VAL A 186 -12.20 -0.03 1.19
N LEU A 187 -11.87 0.52 0.02
CA LEU A 187 -12.81 1.26 -0.83
C LEU A 187 -13.96 0.38 -1.34
N LEU A 188 -13.64 -0.80 -1.87
CA LEU A 188 -14.65 -1.70 -2.42
C LEU A 188 -15.54 -2.29 -1.31
N ASP A 189 -14.98 -2.64 -0.16
CA ASP A 189 -15.80 -3.09 0.99
C ASP A 189 -16.71 -2.00 1.52
N HIS A 190 -16.32 -0.73 1.40
CA HIS A 190 -17.21 0.38 1.72
C HIS A 190 -18.35 0.53 0.71
N HIS A 191 -18.06 0.52 -0.59
CA HIS A 191 -19.05 0.75 -1.64
C HIS A 191 -19.97 -0.44 -1.92
N HIS A 192 -19.49 -1.66 -1.70
CA HIS A 192 -20.16 -2.90 -2.06
C HIS A 192 -20.46 -3.76 -0.83
N ARG A 193 -20.93 -3.15 0.27
CA ARG A 193 -21.17 -3.83 1.55
C ARG A 193 -22.01 -5.11 1.42
N ASP A 194 -23.02 -5.08 0.55
CA ASP A 194 -23.97 -6.19 0.34
C ASP A 194 -23.76 -6.94 -0.99
N ASN A 195 -22.70 -6.60 -1.74
CA ASN A 195 -22.49 -7.05 -3.11
C ASN A 195 -21.18 -7.87 -3.22
N PRO A 196 -21.18 -9.10 -3.78
CA PRO A 196 -20.00 -9.96 -3.86
C PRO A 196 -18.99 -9.52 -4.93
N TRP A 197 -18.45 -8.30 -4.79
CA TRP A 197 -17.48 -7.71 -5.72
C TRP A 197 -16.23 -8.58 -5.90
N ARG A 198 -15.82 -9.32 -4.85
CA ARG A 198 -14.70 -10.26 -4.87
C ARG A 198 -14.82 -11.29 -5.99
N LEU A 199 -16.00 -11.89 -6.17
CA LEU A 199 -16.22 -12.89 -7.22
C LEU A 199 -16.08 -12.30 -8.62
N ARG A 200 -16.50 -11.05 -8.82
CA ARG A 200 -16.32 -10.35 -10.09
C ARG A 200 -14.86 -10.00 -10.34
N VAL A 201 -14.13 -9.54 -9.33
CA VAL A 201 -12.68 -9.30 -9.43
C VAL A 201 -11.94 -10.58 -9.76
N ILE A 202 -12.22 -11.70 -9.07
CA ILE A 202 -11.61 -13.00 -9.34
C ILE A 202 -11.84 -13.41 -10.80
N LYS A 203 -13.10 -13.32 -11.27
CA LYS A 203 -13.48 -13.67 -12.64
C LYS A 203 -12.81 -12.75 -13.68
N ALA A 204 -12.81 -11.44 -13.45
CA ALA A 204 -12.26 -10.46 -14.37
C ALA A 204 -10.72 -10.50 -14.44
N ALA A 205 -10.06 -10.70 -13.30
CA ALA A 205 -8.60 -10.84 -13.21
C ALA A 205 -8.10 -12.21 -13.68
N LYS A 206 -9.00 -13.18 -13.88
CA LYS A 206 -8.69 -14.57 -14.26
C LYS A 206 -7.70 -15.23 -13.29
N VAL A 207 -7.84 -14.96 -11.99
CA VAL A 207 -7.04 -15.58 -10.93
C VAL A 207 -7.80 -16.72 -10.29
N HIS A 208 -7.08 -17.69 -9.72
CA HIS A 208 -7.70 -18.79 -8.99
C HIS A 208 -8.30 -18.28 -7.67
N PRO A 209 -9.48 -18.75 -7.21
CA PRO A 209 -10.08 -18.31 -5.94
C PRO A 209 -9.13 -18.46 -4.73
N GLN A 210 -8.40 -19.58 -4.64
CA GLN A 210 -7.39 -19.77 -3.59
C GLN A 210 -6.28 -18.71 -3.65
N TRP A 211 -5.83 -18.33 -4.84
CA TRP A 211 -4.80 -17.29 -4.97
C TRP A 211 -5.32 -15.94 -4.45
N PHE A 212 -6.59 -15.63 -4.68
CA PHE A 212 -7.21 -14.42 -4.13
C PHE A 212 -7.41 -14.50 -2.62
N ALA A 213 -7.78 -15.66 -2.08
CA ALA A 213 -7.85 -15.88 -0.63
C ALA A 213 -6.47 -15.73 0.05
N ASP A 214 -5.41 -16.22 -0.61
CA ASP A 214 -4.03 -16.00 -0.16
C ASP A 214 -3.67 -14.49 -0.19
N LEU A 215 -4.18 -13.73 -1.16
CA LEU A 215 -4.01 -12.27 -1.22
C LEU A 215 -4.75 -11.58 -0.06
N GLU A 216 -5.96 -12.02 0.26
CA GLU A 216 -6.74 -11.48 1.38
C GLU A 216 -6.08 -11.74 2.74
N SER A 217 -5.47 -12.90 2.92
CA SER A 217 -4.77 -13.28 4.16
C SER A 217 -3.33 -12.73 4.26
N SER A 218 -2.79 -12.21 3.15
CA SER A 218 -1.44 -11.64 3.11
C SER A 218 -1.36 -10.23 3.70
N ALA A 219 -0.14 -9.69 3.82
CA ALA A 219 0.09 -8.29 4.17
C ALA A 219 -0.48 -7.27 3.16
N ALA A 220 -1.07 -7.65 2.03
CA ALA A 220 -1.81 -6.74 1.15
C ALA A 220 -3.33 -6.71 1.45
N GLY A 221 -3.88 -7.76 2.03
CA GLY A 221 -5.31 -7.88 2.34
C GLY A 221 -5.64 -7.82 3.83
N ASP A 222 -4.68 -8.16 4.70
CA ASP A 222 -4.87 -8.15 6.14
C ASP A 222 -5.01 -6.70 6.65
N LYS A 223 -6.23 -6.39 7.10
CA LYS A 223 -6.61 -5.11 7.68
C LYS A 223 -6.13 -4.94 9.12
N LYS A 224 -5.67 -6.02 9.77
CA LYS A 224 -5.09 -5.99 11.11
C LYS A 224 -3.59 -5.71 11.09
N ALA A 225 -2.94 -5.84 9.94
CA ALA A 225 -1.52 -5.57 9.80
C ALA A 225 -1.20 -4.10 10.13
N GLU A 226 -0.10 -3.88 10.86
CA GLU A 226 0.36 -2.55 11.22
C GLU A 226 0.79 -1.76 9.98
N ARG A 227 0.21 -0.57 9.79
CA ARG A 227 0.50 0.32 8.66
C ARG A 227 1.11 1.64 9.13
N VAL A 228 1.72 2.37 8.19
CA VAL A 228 2.24 3.72 8.43
C VAL A 228 1.17 4.63 9.04
N GLY A 229 -0.08 4.52 8.56
CA GLY A 229 -1.20 5.32 9.01
C GLY A 229 -1.15 6.76 8.48
N GLY A 230 -2.20 7.53 8.76
CA GLY A 230 -2.32 8.93 8.34
C GLY A 230 -3.76 9.27 7.98
N ILE A 231 -4.07 10.56 7.94
CA ILE A 231 -5.38 11.06 7.50
C ILE A 231 -5.31 11.38 6.02
N ILE A 232 -6.24 10.80 5.27
CA ILE A 232 -6.48 11.04 3.85
C ILE A 232 -7.99 11.16 3.64
N ASP A 233 -8.38 12.01 2.70
CA ASP A 233 -9.77 12.10 2.26
C ASP A 233 -9.92 11.29 0.97
N LEU A 234 -10.58 10.14 1.09
CA LEU A 234 -10.85 9.22 -0.02
C LEU A 234 -12.18 9.54 -0.74
N THR A 235 -12.93 10.55 -0.28
CA THR A 235 -14.23 10.94 -0.87
C THR A 235 -14.10 12.07 -1.89
N LEU A 236 -13.01 12.84 -1.84
CA LEU A 236 -12.63 13.81 -2.86
C LEU A 236 -12.41 13.10 -4.20
N THR A 237 -13.45 13.02 -5.03
CA THR A 237 -13.28 12.91 -6.47
C THR A 237 -12.46 14.13 -6.88
N TRP A 238 -11.34 13.93 -7.57
CA TRP A 238 -10.64 15.05 -8.18
C TRP A 238 -11.62 15.71 -9.15
N LYS A 239 -12.20 16.84 -8.73
CA LYS A 239 -12.75 17.81 -9.66
C LYS A 239 -11.57 18.19 -10.53
N SER A 240 -11.69 18.00 -11.84
CA SER A 240 -10.67 18.50 -12.77
C SER A 240 -10.33 19.95 -12.37
N PRO A 241 -9.09 20.45 -12.50
CA PRO A 241 -8.82 21.87 -12.31
C PRO A 241 -9.77 22.76 -13.15
N MET A 242 -10.33 22.21 -14.23
CA MET A 242 -11.40 22.81 -15.03
C MET A 242 -12.77 22.86 -14.33
N ASP A 243 -13.14 21.86 -13.53
CA ASP A 243 -14.42 21.84 -12.80
C ASP A 243 -14.42 22.82 -11.60
N ALA A 244 -13.24 23.06 -11.01
CA ALA A 244 -13.06 24.09 -9.99
C ALA A 244 -13.22 25.51 -10.56
N LEU A 245 -12.85 25.73 -11.84
CA LEU A 245 -13.08 26.99 -12.55
C LEU A 245 -14.55 27.19 -12.97
N LEU A 246 -15.28 26.11 -13.25
CA LEU A 246 -16.69 26.16 -13.64
C LEU A 246 -17.67 26.29 -12.46
N THR A 247 -17.21 26.04 -11.22
CA THR A 247 -18.02 26.21 -10.01
C THR A 247 -17.72 27.51 -9.25
N ALA A 248 -16.86 28.37 -9.81
CA ALA A 248 -16.51 29.69 -9.28
C ALA A 248 -17.15 30.85 -10.07
N VAL A 249 -18.16 30.55 -10.90
CA VAL A 249 -19.08 31.52 -11.54
C VAL A 249 -20.48 31.33 -10.94
#